data_AF-A0A7W4GMY1-F1
#
_entry.id   AF-A0A7W4GMY1-F1
#
_cell.length_a   1.000
_cell.length_b   1.000
_cell.length_c   1.000
_cell.angle_alpha   90.00
_cell.angle_beta   90.00
_cell.angle_gamma   90.00
#
_symmetry.space_group_name_H-M   'P 1'
#
loop_
_entity.id
_entity.type
_entity.pdbx_description
1 polymer ?
#
loop_
_entity_poly.entity_id
_entity_poly.type
_entity_poly.pdbx_seq_one_letter_code
_entity_poly.pdbx_strand_id
1 'polypeptide(L)'
;MNQGRKRTKITTKKTSAPIIPLRFENMVLDCGNRRKVYTHRLRYRHVPTVNKIKSGSEVLANRDDIVKEIHQRLYPLPENESKQRYFTGLVSYFQYLDGIGYHGDLFSNAAMIDCIKHFNKLREKGEQVSIAMQIKNSLSFLLRLWSRESDLKILPEVAARPLTANKAFHVETELKLLSKVLIKGALAFQEAIEKSELLDIHPFFDEDLFDKQVKAQGWTSLQRASKKKGFKLCMKPMPANLKDRPLPLEQLNRQVFYNQASRNWFFVLSMLTGMNKSVLANVQHKDVSFKSIGSGRFVFNGEKLRAGYKDLDNTAGFSLRTKILITRWIKTSTLMYQSLGIPLSNELPLCPFFSANGDVWTFNVDGTSIGVINKQLEKITGLTVSASRFRATKSDVLMRVTEDIFLVSQGLNNTVNVVAKRYSSGVQADHDNNLNATFGVLSATAKGEEIGKAIEDAKAMHSDIFSDYDYKKFRRSESKEQPLMTTPTGIKCAGPTPEKLVAEARRMKQLGIDFSQDTGRCTDFLGCFDCDRHKLVASENDIWLMLSFLEQIEDLKEVVASNSAPKDEYFVLEGILKKVLLRLKQKAPKNYAQAKQKVDDGDYHPLYQDRASASQFFKG
;
A
#
# COMPACT_ATOMS: atom_id res chain seq x y z
N MET A 1 -56.19 -59.81 23.77
CA MET A 1 -55.65 -60.42 22.53
C MET A 1 -56.18 -59.65 21.33
N ASN A 2 -55.40 -58.72 20.77
CA ASN A 2 -55.77 -57.96 19.57
C ASN A 2 -55.02 -58.53 18.36
N GLN A 3 -55.76 -59.10 17.41
CA GLN A 3 -55.23 -59.58 16.14
C GLN A 3 -54.78 -58.40 15.28
N GLY A 4 -53.46 -58.26 15.10
CA GLY A 4 -52.87 -57.28 14.19
C GLY A 4 -53.14 -57.62 12.73
N ARG A 5 -53.57 -56.62 11.95
CA ARG A 5 -53.77 -56.71 10.49
C ARG A 5 -52.47 -57.10 9.76
N LYS A 6 -52.58 -58.02 8.79
CA LYS A 6 -51.50 -58.45 7.89
C LYS A 6 -50.93 -57.26 7.10
N ARG A 7 -49.60 -57.12 7.12
CA ARG A 7 -48.83 -56.10 6.38
C ARG A 7 -48.82 -56.46 4.88
N THR A 8 -49.37 -55.58 4.04
CA THR A 8 -49.35 -55.72 2.58
C THR A 8 -47.91 -55.61 2.06
N LYS A 9 -47.42 -56.63 1.33
CA LYS A 9 -46.12 -56.60 0.65
C LYS A 9 -46.21 -55.62 -0.52
N ILE A 10 -45.56 -54.46 -0.40
CA ILE A 10 -45.35 -53.55 -1.52
C ILE A 10 -44.09 -54.00 -2.26
N THR A 11 -44.26 -54.57 -3.44
CA THR A 11 -43.14 -54.92 -4.32
C THR A 11 -42.58 -53.64 -4.94
N THR A 12 -41.48 -53.13 -4.42
CA THR A 12 -40.74 -52.04 -5.05
C THR A 12 -40.04 -52.57 -6.31
N LYS A 13 -40.51 -52.15 -7.49
CA LYS A 13 -39.76 -52.35 -8.75
C LYS A 13 -38.43 -51.59 -8.64
N LYS A 14 -37.30 -52.31 -8.60
CA LYS A 14 -35.98 -51.73 -8.80
C LYS A 14 -35.89 -51.21 -10.23
N THR A 15 -35.92 -49.90 -10.41
CA THR A 15 -35.47 -49.26 -11.65
C THR A 15 -33.96 -49.42 -11.73
N SER A 16 -33.48 -50.33 -12.58
CA SER A 16 -32.07 -50.37 -12.94
C SER A 16 -31.75 -49.15 -13.80
N ALA A 17 -30.98 -48.21 -13.28
CA ALA A 17 -30.38 -47.16 -14.10
C ALA A 17 -29.49 -47.82 -15.18
N PRO A 18 -29.49 -47.32 -16.43
CA PRO A 18 -28.65 -47.88 -17.47
C PRO A 18 -27.18 -47.67 -17.09
N ILE A 19 -26.47 -48.76 -16.83
CA ILE A 19 -25.01 -48.75 -16.61
C ILE A 19 -24.37 -48.55 -17.99
N ILE A 20 -24.16 -47.30 -18.39
CA ILE A 20 -23.33 -46.99 -19.55
C ILE A 20 -21.87 -47.23 -19.12
N PRO A 21 -21.12 -48.15 -19.75
CA PRO A 21 -19.71 -48.34 -19.44
C PRO A 21 -18.96 -47.08 -19.86
N LEU A 22 -18.68 -46.21 -18.89
CA LEU A 22 -17.99 -44.96 -19.15
C LEU A 22 -16.49 -45.26 -19.37
N ARG A 23 -16.08 -45.31 -20.64
CA ARG A 23 -14.66 -45.40 -21.02
C ARG A 23 -13.91 -44.21 -20.45
N PHE A 24 -12.75 -44.45 -19.85
CA PHE A 24 -11.98 -43.39 -19.20
C PHE A 24 -11.57 -42.29 -20.17
N GLU A 25 -11.31 -42.63 -21.43
CA GLU A 25 -10.95 -41.69 -22.48
C GLU A 25 -12.05 -40.63 -22.72
N ASN A 26 -13.30 -40.98 -22.40
CA ASN A 26 -14.47 -40.11 -22.53
C ASN A 26 -14.73 -39.26 -21.27
N MET A 27 -13.93 -39.42 -20.21
CA MET A 27 -14.04 -38.62 -18.99
C MET A 27 -13.48 -37.21 -19.19
N VAL A 28 -14.29 -36.35 -19.80
CA VAL A 28 -14.00 -34.95 -20.10
C VAL A 28 -15.04 -34.06 -19.42
N LEU A 29 -14.59 -32.99 -18.78
CA LEU A 29 -15.44 -31.98 -18.16
C LEU A 29 -15.36 -30.69 -18.97
N ASP A 30 -16.51 -30.16 -19.39
CA ASP A 30 -16.62 -28.81 -19.94
C ASP A 30 -16.69 -27.79 -18.80
N CYS A 31 -15.81 -26.78 -18.85
CA CYS A 31 -15.68 -25.72 -17.84
C CYS A 31 -16.16 -24.36 -18.36
N GLY A 32 -16.83 -24.32 -19.51
CA GLY A 32 -17.25 -23.08 -20.18
C GLY A 32 -16.10 -22.38 -20.91
N ASN A 33 -16.43 -21.37 -21.73
CA ASN A 33 -15.46 -20.59 -22.52
C ASN A 33 -14.51 -21.47 -23.38
N ARG A 34 -15.04 -22.57 -23.94
CA ARG A 34 -14.29 -23.57 -24.74
C ARG A 34 -13.15 -24.27 -23.98
N ARG A 35 -13.14 -24.24 -22.65
CA ARG A 35 -12.12 -24.90 -21.82
C ARG A 35 -12.59 -26.28 -21.39
N LYS A 36 -11.78 -27.30 -21.70
CA LYS A 36 -12.03 -28.69 -21.30
C LYS A 36 -10.92 -29.19 -20.38
N VAL A 37 -11.31 -29.96 -19.36
CA VAL A 37 -10.37 -30.69 -18.50
C VAL A 37 -10.66 -32.19 -18.56
N TYR A 38 -9.62 -32.99 -18.34
CA TYR A 38 -9.64 -34.43 -18.62
C TYR A 38 -9.41 -35.20 -17.33
N THR A 39 -10.48 -35.71 -16.70
CA THR A 39 -10.39 -36.34 -15.37
C THR A 39 -9.70 -37.69 -15.39
N HIS A 40 -9.66 -38.39 -16.52
CA HIS A 40 -8.88 -39.63 -16.67
C HIS A 40 -7.37 -39.43 -16.46
N ARG A 41 -6.87 -38.19 -16.55
CA ARG A 41 -5.47 -37.89 -16.21
C ARG A 41 -5.12 -38.27 -14.77
N LEU A 42 -6.10 -38.19 -13.88
CA LEU A 42 -5.92 -38.53 -12.47
C LEU A 42 -5.51 -39.99 -12.29
N ARG A 43 -5.74 -40.89 -13.25
CA ARG A 43 -5.39 -42.32 -13.15
C ARG A 43 -3.90 -42.60 -13.19
N TYR A 44 -3.11 -41.66 -13.71
CA TYR A 44 -1.69 -41.82 -13.96
C TYR A 44 -0.86 -41.21 -12.84
N ARG A 45 0.30 -41.79 -12.56
CA ARG A 45 1.26 -41.28 -11.58
C ARG A 45 1.76 -39.89 -12.01
N HIS A 46 1.81 -38.94 -11.07
CA HIS A 46 2.13 -37.53 -11.29
C HIS A 46 1.18 -36.76 -12.22
N VAL A 47 0.03 -37.35 -12.58
CA VAL A 47 -1.05 -36.71 -13.33
C VAL A 47 -0.56 -35.98 -14.61
N PRO A 48 0.13 -36.68 -15.53
CA PRO A 48 0.68 -36.14 -16.78
C PRO A 48 -0.36 -35.41 -17.63
N THR A 49 0.12 -34.54 -18.52
CA THR A 49 -0.74 -33.88 -19.52
C THR A 49 -1.24 -34.89 -20.57
N VAL A 50 -2.35 -34.58 -21.25
CA VAL A 50 -2.93 -35.47 -22.27
C VAL A 50 -1.91 -35.81 -23.37
N ASN A 51 -1.06 -34.86 -23.75
CA ASN A 51 -0.01 -35.09 -24.76
C ASN A 51 1.02 -36.11 -24.31
N LYS A 52 1.38 -36.11 -23.01
CA LYS A 52 2.30 -37.09 -22.43
C LYS A 52 1.67 -38.48 -22.35
N ILE A 53 0.40 -38.58 -21.94
CA ILE A 53 -0.34 -39.86 -21.93
C ILE A 53 -0.37 -40.48 -23.33
N LYS A 54 -0.60 -39.67 -24.37
CA LYS A 54 -0.58 -40.13 -25.77
C LYS A 54 0.78 -40.68 -26.22
N SER A 55 1.88 -40.30 -25.57
CA SER A 55 3.22 -40.82 -25.88
C SER A 55 3.49 -42.23 -25.33
N GLY A 56 2.59 -42.77 -24.51
CA GLY A 56 2.58 -44.19 -24.11
C GLY A 56 3.55 -44.61 -23.01
N SER A 57 4.34 -43.69 -22.44
CA SER A 57 5.37 -43.99 -21.41
C SER A 57 4.90 -43.82 -19.96
N GLU A 58 3.62 -43.50 -19.74
CA GLU A 58 3.09 -43.11 -18.44
C GLU A 58 2.56 -44.29 -17.62
N VAL A 59 2.82 -44.29 -16.31
CA VAL A 59 2.48 -45.39 -15.40
C VAL A 59 1.13 -45.15 -14.72
N LEU A 60 0.29 -46.20 -14.61
CA LEU A 60 -0.98 -46.15 -13.88
C LEU A 60 -0.75 -46.17 -12.36
N ALA A 61 -1.52 -45.37 -11.63
CA ALA A 61 -1.46 -45.23 -10.18
C ALA A 61 -2.50 -46.08 -9.42
N ASN A 62 -3.15 -47.04 -10.12
CA ASN A 62 -4.15 -47.97 -9.57
C ASN A 62 -5.24 -47.33 -8.68
N ARG A 63 -5.83 -46.22 -9.16
CA ARG A 63 -6.86 -45.43 -8.42
C ARG A 63 -8.12 -45.18 -9.24
N ASP A 64 -8.47 -46.15 -10.08
CA ASP A 64 -9.51 -46.05 -11.10
C ASP A 64 -10.91 -45.81 -10.53
N ASP A 65 -11.25 -46.44 -9.41
CA ASP A 65 -12.57 -46.30 -8.78
C ASP A 65 -12.77 -44.89 -8.22
N ILE A 66 -11.75 -44.34 -7.57
CA ILE A 66 -11.74 -42.96 -7.07
C ILE A 66 -11.87 -41.97 -8.24
N VAL A 67 -11.18 -42.21 -9.36
CA VAL A 67 -11.27 -41.32 -10.53
C VAL A 67 -12.68 -41.34 -11.13
N LYS A 68 -13.32 -42.51 -11.22
CA LYS A 68 -14.72 -42.63 -11.66
C LYS A 68 -15.64 -41.84 -10.75
N GLU A 69 -15.48 -42.00 -9.44
CA GLU A 69 -16.29 -41.29 -8.46
C GLU A 69 -16.11 -39.76 -8.57
N ILE A 70 -14.87 -39.28 -8.60
CA ILE A 70 -14.57 -37.84 -8.78
C ILE A 70 -15.22 -37.31 -10.06
N HIS A 71 -15.11 -38.05 -11.17
CA HIS A 71 -15.72 -37.63 -12.44
C HIS A 71 -17.25 -37.54 -12.32
N GLN A 72 -17.90 -38.56 -11.76
CA GLN A 72 -19.35 -38.58 -11.56
C GLN A 72 -19.85 -37.41 -10.68
N ARG A 73 -19.05 -36.99 -9.69
CA ARG A 73 -19.37 -35.86 -8.81
C ARG A 73 -19.16 -34.50 -9.47
N LEU A 74 -18.15 -34.37 -10.33
CA LEU A 74 -17.83 -33.11 -11.01
C LEU A 74 -18.64 -32.88 -12.30
N TYR A 75 -19.04 -33.95 -12.99
CA TYR A 75 -19.80 -33.89 -14.24
C TYR A 75 -21.08 -33.03 -14.16
N PRO A 76 -21.98 -33.20 -13.17
CA PRO A 76 -23.27 -32.50 -13.13
C PRO A 76 -23.17 -31.02 -12.74
N LEU A 77 -21.99 -30.52 -12.37
CA LEU A 77 -21.84 -29.12 -11.98
C LEU A 77 -22.03 -28.17 -13.19
N PRO A 78 -22.42 -26.91 -12.96
CA PRO A 78 -22.49 -25.92 -14.03
C PRO A 78 -21.15 -25.73 -14.75
N GLU A 79 -21.19 -25.41 -16.04
CA GLU A 79 -20.02 -25.15 -16.88
C GLU A 79 -19.40 -23.79 -16.54
N ASN A 80 -18.52 -23.77 -15.52
CA ASN A 80 -17.90 -22.54 -15.04
C ASN A 80 -16.44 -22.74 -14.60
N GLU A 81 -15.77 -21.62 -14.29
CA GLU A 81 -14.38 -21.62 -13.85
C GLU A 81 -14.16 -22.39 -12.53
N SER A 82 -15.17 -22.46 -11.66
CA SER A 82 -15.07 -23.20 -10.39
C SER A 82 -14.85 -24.69 -10.62
N LYS A 83 -15.52 -25.28 -11.63
CA LYS A 83 -15.30 -26.67 -12.06
C LYS A 83 -13.83 -26.92 -12.48
N GLN A 84 -13.23 -25.98 -13.21
CA GLN A 84 -11.80 -26.02 -13.58
C GLN A 84 -10.90 -25.93 -12.34
N ARG A 85 -11.22 -25.04 -11.39
CA ARG A 85 -10.44 -24.85 -10.16
C ARG A 85 -10.44 -26.10 -9.29
N TYR A 86 -11.59 -26.78 -9.15
CA TYR A 86 -11.67 -28.05 -8.42
C TYR A 86 -10.79 -29.13 -9.04
N PHE A 87 -10.83 -29.29 -10.37
CA PHE A 87 -9.96 -30.24 -11.04
C PHE A 87 -8.47 -29.90 -10.86
N THR A 88 -8.10 -28.62 -10.99
CA THR A 88 -6.70 -28.17 -10.87
C THR A 88 -6.13 -28.44 -9.48
N GLY A 89 -6.91 -28.22 -8.41
CA GLY A 89 -6.47 -28.55 -7.05
C GLY A 89 -6.29 -30.06 -6.85
N LEU A 90 -7.11 -30.91 -7.47
CA LEU A 90 -6.94 -32.37 -7.40
C LEU A 90 -5.67 -32.83 -8.13
N VAL A 91 -5.33 -32.23 -9.27
CA VAL A 91 -4.07 -32.51 -9.99
C VAL A 91 -2.88 -32.29 -9.04
N SER A 92 -2.81 -31.13 -8.39
CA SER A 92 -1.73 -30.81 -7.46
C SER A 92 -1.71 -31.73 -6.23
N TYR A 93 -2.89 -32.10 -5.72
CA TYR A 93 -3.03 -33.02 -4.59
C TYR A 93 -2.47 -34.40 -4.90
N PHE A 94 -2.88 -34.99 -6.03
CA PHE A 94 -2.39 -36.31 -6.45
C PHE A 94 -0.91 -36.29 -6.82
N GLN A 95 -0.42 -35.20 -7.45
CA GLN A 95 1.01 -35.02 -7.72
C GLN A 95 1.85 -35.02 -6.44
N TYR A 96 1.37 -34.38 -5.37
CA TYR A 96 2.01 -34.41 -4.07
C TYR A 96 2.07 -35.84 -3.50
N LEU A 97 0.93 -36.54 -3.47
CA LEU A 97 0.86 -37.92 -2.95
C LEU A 97 1.78 -38.87 -3.72
N ASP A 98 1.80 -38.75 -5.06
CA ASP A 98 2.65 -39.56 -5.93
C ASP A 98 4.14 -39.23 -5.73
N GLY A 99 4.45 -37.95 -5.41
CA GLY A 99 5.80 -37.46 -5.14
C GLY A 99 6.39 -37.96 -3.83
N ILE A 100 5.56 -38.15 -2.80
CA ILE A 100 5.99 -38.73 -1.51
C ILE A 100 5.85 -40.26 -1.46
N GLY A 101 5.35 -40.89 -2.52
CA GLY A 101 5.13 -42.34 -2.58
C GLY A 101 4.07 -42.83 -1.59
N TYR A 102 3.01 -42.06 -1.38
CA TYR A 102 1.96 -42.42 -0.42
C TYR A 102 1.02 -43.51 -0.97
N HIS A 103 0.84 -44.58 -0.20
CA HIS A 103 0.06 -45.78 -0.60
C HIS A 103 -1.16 -46.07 0.30
N GLY A 104 -1.42 -45.22 1.30
CA GLY A 104 -2.58 -45.36 2.19
C GLY A 104 -3.88 -44.80 1.60
N ASP A 105 -4.90 -44.60 2.44
CA ASP A 105 -6.13 -43.92 2.02
C ASP A 105 -5.82 -42.49 1.56
N LEU A 106 -6.04 -42.26 0.25
CA LEU A 106 -5.77 -41.03 -0.48
C LEU A 106 -6.57 -39.84 0.07
N PHE A 107 -7.66 -40.05 0.80
CA PHE A 107 -8.45 -39.00 1.44
C PHE A 107 -8.53 -39.18 2.96
N SER A 108 -7.52 -39.79 3.56
CA SER A 108 -7.35 -39.79 5.02
C SER A 108 -7.07 -38.38 5.54
N ASN A 109 -7.51 -38.09 6.77
CA ASN A 109 -7.27 -36.78 7.39
C ASN A 109 -5.77 -36.47 7.48
N ALA A 110 -4.93 -37.46 7.77
CA ALA A 110 -3.46 -37.29 7.79
C ALA A 110 -2.91 -36.84 6.44
N ALA A 111 -3.24 -37.55 5.34
CA ALA A 111 -2.76 -37.22 4.00
C ALA A 111 -3.19 -35.82 3.56
N MET A 112 -4.44 -35.44 3.83
CA MET A 112 -4.97 -34.11 3.51
C MET A 112 -4.29 -33.00 4.33
N ILE A 113 -4.11 -33.21 5.64
CA ILE A 113 -3.43 -32.27 6.54
C ILE A 113 -1.99 -32.04 6.10
N ASP A 114 -1.25 -33.12 5.84
CA ASP A 114 0.17 -33.03 5.47
C ASP A 114 0.37 -32.34 4.12
N CYS A 115 -0.50 -32.61 3.15
CA CYS A 115 -0.49 -31.91 1.87
C CYS A 115 -0.71 -30.40 2.03
N ILE A 116 -1.74 -29.98 2.79
CA ILE A 116 -2.00 -28.55 3.03
C ILE A 116 -0.83 -27.91 3.79
N LYS A 117 -0.25 -28.58 4.79
CA LYS A 117 0.92 -28.10 5.52
C LYS A 117 2.14 -27.92 4.61
N HIS A 118 2.40 -28.87 3.71
CA HIS A 118 3.50 -28.79 2.74
C HIS A 118 3.36 -27.55 1.85
N PHE A 119 2.20 -27.35 1.23
CA PHE A 119 1.98 -26.19 0.35
C PHE A 119 1.84 -24.88 1.11
N ASN A 120 1.44 -24.89 2.39
CA ASN A 120 1.51 -23.70 3.25
C ASN A 120 2.98 -23.28 3.48
N LYS A 121 3.90 -24.21 3.75
CA LYS A 121 5.33 -23.90 3.88
C LYS A 121 5.93 -23.32 2.60
N LEU A 122 5.57 -23.87 1.43
CA LEU A 122 5.98 -23.30 0.13
C LEU A 122 5.40 -21.90 -0.07
N ARG A 123 4.11 -21.74 0.26
CA ARG A 123 3.41 -20.46 0.18
C ARG A 123 4.03 -19.40 1.07
N GLU A 124 4.43 -19.74 2.29
CA GLU A 124 5.14 -18.83 3.21
C GLU A 124 6.48 -18.35 2.64
N LYS A 125 7.18 -19.22 1.90
CA LYS A 125 8.41 -18.89 1.16
C LYS A 125 8.16 -18.08 -0.12
N GLY A 126 6.90 -17.81 -0.49
CA GLY A 126 6.53 -17.08 -1.71
C GLY A 126 6.48 -17.95 -2.97
N GLU A 127 6.64 -19.26 -2.83
CA GLU A 127 6.59 -20.22 -3.94
C GLU A 127 5.21 -20.86 -4.03
N GLN A 128 4.72 -21.13 -5.25
CA GLN A 128 3.48 -21.90 -5.47
C GLN A 128 2.25 -21.39 -4.66
N VAL A 129 2.18 -20.06 -4.48
CA VAL A 129 1.30 -19.34 -3.53
C VAL A 129 -0.19 -19.68 -3.66
N SER A 130 -0.65 -20.06 -4.86
CA SER A 130 -2.06 -20.39 -5.13
C SER A 130 -2.43 -21.84 -4.83
N ILE A 131 -1.46 -22.76 -4.76
CA ILE A 131 -1.73 -24.21 -4.78
C ILE A 131 -2.42 -24.67 -3.50
N ALA A 132 -1.96 -24.23 -2.31
CA ALA A 132 -2.60 -24.58 -1.04
C ALA A 132 -4.10 -24.25 -1.02
N MET A 133 -4.48 -23.09 -1.59
CA MET A 133 -5.89 -22.67 -1.68
C MET A 133 -6.67 -23.52 -2.69
N GLN A 134 -6.07 -23.83 -3.84
CA GLN A 134 -6.71 -24.68 -4.84
C GLN A 134 -6.98 -26.08 -4.30
N ILE A 135 -5.99 -26.70 -3.63
CA ILE A 135 -6.12 -28.00 -2.98
C ILE A 135 -7.22 -27.97 -1.92
N LYS A 136 -7.19 -26.99 -1.00
CA LYS A 136 -8.21 -26.88 0.07
C LYS A 136 -9.62 -26.73 -0.52
N ASN A 137 -9.81 -25.93 -1.57
CA ASN A 137 -11.11 -25.76 -2.21
C ASN A 137 -11.60 -27.06 -2.84
N SER A 138 -10.73 -27.79 -3.54
CA SER A 138 -11.04 -29.10 -4.13
C SER A 138 -11.41 -30.14 -3.08
N LEU A 139 -10.61 -30.28 -2.02
CA LEU A 139 -10.86 -31.23 -0.94
C LEU A 139 -12.15 -30.86 -0.19
N SER A 140 -12.35 -29.57 0.11
CA SER A 140 -13.54 -29.12 0.82
C SER A 140 -14.82 -29.42 0.03
N PHE A 141 -14.75 -29.26 -1.30
CA PHE A 141 -15.86 -29.58 -2.18
C PHE A 141 -16.17 -31.08 -2.19
N LEU A 142 -15.16 -31.95 -2.37
CA LEU A 142 -15.38 -33.40 -2.37
C LEU A 142 -15.85 -33.94 -1.01
N LEU A 143 -15.28 -33.46 0.09
CA LEU A 143 -15.67 -33.89 1.44
C LEU A 143 -17.14 -33.57 1.74
N ARG A 144 -17.66 -32.41 1.29
CA ARG A 144 -19.09 -32.11 1.39
C ARG A 144 -19.95 -33.08 0.60
N LEU A 145 -19.54 -33.41 -0.63
CA LEU A 145 -20.26 -34.39 -1.46
C LEU A 145 -20.22 -35.81 -0.90
N TRP A 146 -19.18 -36.16 -0.15
CA TRP A 146 -19.05 -37.43 0.56
C TRP A 146 -19.66 -37.43 1.95
N SER A 147 -20.38 -36.37 2.34
CA SER A 147 -20.96 -36.22 3.69
C SER A 147 -19.92 -36.29 4.82
N ARG A 148 -18.67 -35.92 4.53
CA ARG A 148 -17.53 -35.84 5.47
C ARG A 148 -17.27 -34.40 5.92
N GLU A 149 -18.33 -33.66 6.21
CA GLU A 149 -18.23 -32.23 6.55
C GLU A 149 -17.50 -31.97 7.87
N SER A 150 -17.54 -32.92 8.80
CA SER A 150 -16.79 -32.87 10.07
C SER A 150 -15.27 -32.77 9.83
N ASP A 151 -14.76 -33.42 8.78
CA ASP A 151 -13.32 -33.42 8.47
C ASP A 151 -12.83 -32.04 8.02
N LEU A 152 -13.73 -31.17 7.52
CA LEU A 152 -13.39 -29.79 7.14
C LEU A 152 -12.85 -28.96 8.30
N LYS A 153 -13.35 -29.22 9.52
CA LYS A 153 -12.91 -28.50 10.73
C LYS A 153 -11.50 -28.88 11.15
N ILE A 154 -11.02 -30.05 10.70
CA ILE A 154 -9.70 -30.61 11.03
C ILE A 154 -8.65 -30.15 10.02
N LEU A 155 -9.07 -29.79 8.79
CA LEU A 155 -8.15 -29.32 7.75
C LEU A 155 -7.47 -28.00 8.16
N PRO A 156 -6.13 -27.87 7.98
CA PRO A 156 -5.42 -26.67 8.35
C PRO A 156 -5.97 -25.43 7.63
N GLU A 157 -5.85 -24.28 8.29
CA GLU A 157 -6.05 -23.01 7.60
C GLU A 157 -4.98 -22.81 6.54
N VAL A 158 -5.39 -22.27 5.39
CA VAL A 158 -4.44 -21.91 4.34
C VAL A 158 -3.77 -20.64 4.81
N ALA A 159 -2.44 -20.69 4.99
CA ALA A 159 -1.65 -19.57 5.47
C ALA A 159 -2.02 -18.30 4.67
N ALA A 160 -2.07 -17.14 5.33
CA ALA A 160 -2.23 -15.88 4.61
C ALA A 160 -1.19 -15.83 3.48
N ARG A 161 -1.52 -15.21 2.35
CA ARG A 161 -0.45 -14.95 1.37
C ARG A 161 0.65 -14.23 2.14
N PRO A 162 1.93 -14.64 2.08
CA PRO A 162 2.97 -13.74 2.54
C PRO A 162 2.66 -12.44 1.82
N LEU A 163 2.65 -11.34 2.57
CA LEU A 163 2.58 -10.03 1.97
C LEU A 163 3.83 -9.97 1.08
N THR A 164 3.72 -10.41 -0.19
CA THR A 164 4.58 -9.94 -1.26
C THR A 164 4.33 -8.46 -1.21
N ALA A 165 5.22 -7.82 -0.45
CA ALA A 165 5.31 -6.45 -0.12
C ALA A 165 4.52 -5.61 -1.14
N ASN A 166 3.30 -5.19 -0.78
CA ASN A 166 2.85 -3.84 -1.15
C ASN A 166 3.73 -2.82 -0.39
N LYS A 167 5.03 -3.07 -0.32
CA LYS A 167 6.03 -2.22 0.30
C LYS A 167 6.17 -1.06 -0.65
N ALA A 168 6.11 0.12 -0.06
CA ALA A 168 6.41 1.36 -0.74
C ALA A 168 7.69 1.19 -1.57
N PHE A 169 7.70 1.81 -2.74
CA PHE A 169 8.94 2.00 -3.47
C PHE A 169 9.87 2.83 -2.60
N HIS A 170 11.15 2.46 -2.56
CA HIS A 170 12.15 3.32 -1.97
C HIS A 170 12.28 4.61 -2.81
N VAL A 171 12.16 5.78 -2.18
CA VAL A 171 11.98 7.07 -2.88
C VAL A 171 13.15 7.37 -3.83
N GLU A 172 14.39 7.26 -3.33
CA GLU A 172 15.58 7.63 -4.11
C GLU A 172 16.00 6.58 -5.12
N THR A 173 15.91 5.30 -4.75
CA THR A 173 16.51 4.22 -5.56
C THR A 173 15.52 3.57 -6.52
N GLU A 174 14.22 3.54 -6.20
CA GLU A 174 13.19 2.92 -7.02
C GLU A 174 12.25 3.96 -7.65
N LEU A 175 11.58 4.79 -6.84
CA LEU A 175 10.52 5.69 -7.31
C LEU A 175 11.05 6.75 -8.28
N LYS A 176 12.22 7.34 -8.00
CA LYS A 176 12.86 8.34 -8.87
C LYS A 176 13.20 7.81 -10.25
N LEU A 177 13.75 6.60 -10.34
CA LEU A 177 14.02 5.93 -11.61
C LEU A 177 12.72 5.62 -12.36
N LEU A 178 11.73 5.03 -11.67
CA LEU A 178 10.44 4.67 -12.24
C LEU A 178 9.69 5.89 -12.77
N SER A 179 9.59 6.96 -11.99
CA SER A 179 8.94 8.21 -12.37
C SER A 179 9.57 8.83 -13.60
N LYS A 180 10.92 8.85 -13.69
CA LYS A 180 11.64 9.34 -14.86
C LYS A 180 11.27 8.56 -16.13
N VAL A 181 11.27 7.23 -16.06
CA VAL A 181 10.94 6.36 -17.22
C VAL A 181 9.46 6.50 -17.63
N LEU A 182 8.54 6.48 -16.66
CA LEU A 182 7.10 6.61 -16.92
C LEU A 182 6.75 7.97 -17.53
N ILE A 183 7.25 9.08 -16.95
CA ILE A 183 7.01 10.44 -17.44
C ILE A 183 7.66 10.64 -18.82
N LYS A 184 8.91 10.20 -19.02
CA LYS A 184 9.59 10.25 -20.34
C LYS A 184 8.73 9.54 -21.39
N GLY A 185 8.26 8.34 -21.08
CA GLY A 185 7.44 7.59 -22.02
C GLY A 185 6.08 8.23 -22.26
N ALA A 186 5.47 8.85 -21.25
CA ALA A 186 4.14 9.45 -21.34
C ALA A 186 4.17 10.70 -22.24
N LEU A 187 5.21 11.51 -22.09
CA LEU A 187 5.45 12.68 -22.94
C LEU A 187 5.77 12.29 -24.38
N ALA A 188 6.60 11.25 -24.60
CA ALA A 188 6.90 10.75 -25.95
C ALA A 188 5.66 10.19 -26.66
N PHE A 189 4.80 9.45 -25.95
CA PHE A 189 3.52 9.02 -26.50
C PHE A 189 2.62 10.21 -26.83
N GLN A 190 2.53 11.18 -25.94
CA GLN A 190 1.75 12.39 -26.17
C GLN A 190 2.20 13.12 -27.43
N GLU A 191 3.49 13.37 -27.57
CA GLU A 191 4.04 14.10 -28.72
C GLU A 191 3.74 13.38 -30.04
N ALA A 192 3.93 12.06 -30.07
CA ALA A 192 3.62 11.26 -31.25
C ALA A 192 2.12 11.28 -31.59
N ILE A 193 1.22 11.18 -30.60
CA ILE A 193 -0.23 11.27 -30.82
C ILE A 193 -0.63 12.65 -31.35
N GLU A 194 -0.09 13.73 -30.77
CA GLU A 194 -0.37 15.10 -31.19
C GLU A 194 0.11 15.36 -32.64
N LYS A 195 1.20 14.71 -33.06
CA LYS A 195 1.71 14.73 -34.45
C LYS A 195 1.04 13.70 -35.38
N SER A 196 0.12 12.89 -34.88
CA SER A 196 -0.49 11.76 -35.60
C SER A 196 0.51 10.70 -36.10
N GLU A 197 1.65 10.57 -35.42
CA GLU A 197 2.73 9.61 -35.71
C GLU A 197 2.62 8.34 -34.85
N LEU A 198 3.13 7.22 -35.36
CA LEU A 198 3.21 5.95 -34.64
C LEU A 198 4.67 5.59 -34.36
N LEU A 199 4.98 5.31 -33.09
CA LEU A 199 6.33 4.92 -32.70
C LEU A 199 6.56 3.43 -32.94
N ASP A 200 7.66 3.10 -33.62
CA ASP A 200 8.07 1.72 -33.89
C ASP A 200 8.64 1.00 -32.66
N ILE A 201 9.17 1.75 -31.69
CA ILE A 201 9.79 1.23 -30.46
C ILE A 201 9.08 1.86 -29.27
N HIS A 202 8.75 1.06 -28.26
CA HIS A 202 8.16 1.56 -27.04
C HIS A 202 9.05 2.63 -26.38
N PRO A 203 8.52 3.80 -25.99
CA PRO A 203 9.27 4.93 -25.41
C PRO A 203 10.05 4.68 -24.10
N PHE A 204 9.91 3.49 -23.52
CA PHE A 204 10.69 3.10 -22.34
C PHE A 204 12.09 2.66 -22.73
N PHE A 205 12.29 2.31 -24.00
CA PHE A 205 13.58 1.88 -24.47
C PHE A 205 14.61 3.00 -24.30
N ASP A 206 15.68 2.67 -23.60
CA ASP A 206 16.80 3.53 -23.28
C ASP A 206 18.02 2.62 -23.29
N GLU A 207 18.92 2.82 -24.26
CA GLU A 207 20.02 1.87 -24.54
C GLU A 207 20.94 1.75 -23.32
N ASP A 208 21.25 2.86 -22.64
CA ASP A 208 22.12 2.89 -21.46
C ASP A 208 21.52 2.14 -20.27
N LEU A 209 20.24 2.37 -19.98
CA LEU A 209 19.55 1.66 -18.90
C LEU A 209 19.37 0.18 -19.23
N PHE A 210 19.07 -0.15 -20.49
CA PHE A 210 18.95 -1.53 -20.94
C PHE A 210 20.28 -2.28 -20.82
N ASP A 211 21.39 -1.66 -21.22
CA ASP A 211 22.71 -2.28 -21.14
C ASP A 211 23.21 -2.42 -19.70
N LYS A 212 22.86 -1.49 -18.81
CA LYS A 212 23.06 -1.67 -17.36
C LYS A 212 22.30 -2.89 -16.84
N GLN A 213 21.06 -3.09 -17.29
CA GLN A 213 20.25 -4.23 -16.87
C GLN A 213 20.76 -5.56 -17.45
N VAL A 214 21.24 -5.56 -18.70
CA VAL A 214 21.90 -6.72 -19.34
C VAL A 214 23.09 -7.17 -18.49
N LYS A 215 23.94 -6.23 -18.05
CA LYS A 215 25.11 -6.51 -17.20
C LYS A 215 24.68 -7.03 -15.82
N ALA A 216 23.72 -6.36 -15.17
CA ALA A 216 23.25 -6.73 -13.83
C ALA A 216 22.60 -8.12 -13.77
N GLN A 217 21.93 -8.53 -14.84
CA GLN A 217 21.18 -9.79 -14.91
C GLN A 217 21.92 -10.92 -15.67
N GLY A 218 23.11 -10.63 -16.21
CA GLY A 218 23.91 -11.61 -16.96
C GLY A 218 23.21 -12.17 -18.20
N TRP A 219 22.45 -11.36 -18.94
CA TRP A 219 21.71 -11.85 -20.11
C TRP A 219 22.62 -12.28 -21.26
N THR A 220 22.30 -13.41 -21.88
CA THR A 220 22.99 -13.88 -23.10
C THR A 220 22.66 -13.01 -24.31
N SER A 221 23.48 -13.07 -25.37
CA SER A 221 23.24 -12.35 -26.62
C SER A 221 21.85 -12.64 -27.23
N LEU A 222 21.39 -13.88 -27.14
CA LEU A 222 20.05 -14.28 -27.60
C LEU A 222 18.94 -13.64 -26.75
N GLN A 223 19.10 -13.62 -25.43
CA GLN A 223 18.16 -12.98 -24.51
C GLN A 223 18.12 -11.46 -24.71
N ARG A 224 19.28 -10.82 -24.92
CA ARG A 224 19.39 -9.39 -25.25
C ARG A 224 18.61 -9.06 -26.51
N ALA A 225 18.85 -9.80 -27.60
CA ALA A 225 18.16 -9.59 -28.88
C ALA A 225 16.64 -9.80 -28.75
N SER A 226 16.21 -10.88 -28.07
CA SER A 226 14.80 -11.19 -27.84
C SER A 226 14.10 -10.10 -27.01
N LYS A 227 14.71 -9.64 -25.92
CA LYS A 227 14.16 -8.59 -25.06
C LYS A 227 14.06 -7.25 -25.77
N LYS A 228 15.08 -6.88 -26.57
CA LYS A 228 15.10 -5.68 -27.43
C LYS A 228 13.99 -5.74 -28.48
N LYS A 229 13.81 -6.88 -29.16
CA LYS A 229 12.69 -7.13 -30.09
C LYS A 229 11.33 -6.95 -29.42
N GLY A 230 11.22 -7.30 -28.15
CA GLY A 230 10.00 -7.14 -27.38
C GLY A 230 9.49 -5.70 -27.23
N PHE A 231 10.34 -4.67 -27.31
CA PHE A 231 9.91 -3.26 -27.31
C PHE A 231 9.29 -2.83 -28.64
N LYS A 232 9.63 -3.52 -29.75
CA LYS A 232 9.00 -3.31 -31.07
C LYS A 232 7.71 -4.10 -31.20
N LEU A 233 7.73 -5.37 -30.78
CA LEU A 233 6.58 -6.27 -30.93
C LEU A 233 5.35 -5.81 -30.14
N CYS A 234 5.52 -5.18 -28.98
CA CYS A 234 4.38 -4.70 -28.20
C CYS A 234 3.68 -3.47 -28.80
N MET A 235 4.29 -2.83 -29.80
CA MET A 235 3.74 -1.70 -30.55
C MET A 235 2.92 -2.15 -31.76
N LYS A 236 2.85 -3.46 -32.04
CA LYS A 236 2.17 -4.04 -33.20
C LYS A 236 1.06 -5.01 -32.76
N PRO A 237 -0.02 -5.17 -33.56
CA PRO A 237 -1.08 -6.11 -33.28
C PRO A 237 -0.56 -7.55 -33.28
N MET A 238 -1.09 -8.38 -32.37
CA MET A 238 -0.71 -9.79 -32.32
C MET A 238 -1.30 -10.56 -33.51
N PRO A 239 -0.60 -11.59 -34.03
CA PRO A 239 -1.10 -12.42 -35.12
C PRO A 239 -2.48 -13.06 -34.86
N ALA A 240 -2.79 -13.38 -33.61
CA ALA A 240 -4.11 -13.92 -33.24
C ALA A 240 -5.25 -12.92 -33.50
N ASN A 241 -4.99 -11.62 -33.37
CA ASN A 241 -5.96 -10.55 -33.64
C ASN A 241 -6.11 -10.26 -35.14
N LEU A 242 -5.28 -10.88 -35.99
CA LEU A 242 -5.25 -10.65 -37.44
C LEU A 242 -6.00 -11.71 -38.25
N LYS A 243 -6.47 -12.80 -37.62
CA LYS A 243 -7.10 -13.93 -38.31
C LYS A 243 -8.57 -13.69 -38.67
N ASP A 244 -9.31 -12.98 -37.81
CA ASP A 244 -10.72 -12.64 -38.00
C ASP A 244 -10.87 -11.11 -37.92
N ARG A 245 -10.49 -10.36 -38.97
CA ARG A 245 -10.39 -8.88 -38.90
C ARG A 245 -11.74 -8.19 -39.18
N PRO A 246 -12.38 -7.54 -38.20
CA PRO A 246 -13.45 -6.58 -38.47
C PRO A 246 -12.92 -5.19 -38.88
N LEU A 247 -11.67 -4.84 -38.51
CA LEU A 247 -11.10 -3.49 -38.70
C LEU A 247 -9.87 -3.45 -39.63
N PRO A 248 -9.62 -2.33 -40.33
CA PRO A 248 -8.41 -2.11 -41.12
C PRO A 248 -7.12 -2.21 -40.30
N LEU A 249 -6.03 -2.70 -40.92
CA LEU A 249 -4.74 -2.89 -40.24
C LEU A 249 -4.17 -1.59 -39.67
N GLU A 250 -4.34 -0.47 -40.39
CA GLU A 250 -3.89 0.84 -39.92
C GLU A 250 -4.59 1.25 -38.63
N GLN A 251 -5.91 1.07 -38.56
CA GLN A 251 -6.71 1.36 -37.37
C GLN A 251 -6.29 0.45 -36.19
N LEU A 252 -6.05 -0.84 -36.44
CA LEU A 252 -5.54 -1.77 -35.43
C LEU A 252 -4.15 -1.36 -34.91
N ASN A 253 -3.26 -0.88 -35.78
CA ASN A 253 -1.95 -0.36 -35.37
C ASN A 253 -2.11 0.86 -34.46
N ARG A 254 -2.97 1.82 -34.84
CA ARG A 254 -3.28 3.01 -34.01
C ARG A 254 -3.85 2.61 -32.66
N GLN A 255 -4.82 1.70 -32.62
CA GLN A 255 -5.43 1.22 -31.37
C GLN A 255 -4.41 0.54 -30.45
N VAL A 256 -3.51 -0.30 -30.98
CA VAL A 256 -2.45 -0.93 -30.17
C VAL A 256 -1.50 0.11 -29.59
N PHE A 257 -1.08 1.07 -30.40
CA PHE A 257 -0.24 2.19 -29.98
C PHE A 257 -0.92 3.02 -28.87
N TYR A 258 -2.19 3.40 -29.07
CA TYR A 258 -3.00 4.12 -28.09
C TYR A 258 -3.20 3.34 -26.80
N ASN A 259 -3.40 2.02 -26.88
CA ASN A 259 -3.49 1.16 -25.72
C ASN A 259 -2.18 1.14 -24.90
N GLN A 260 -1.01 1.28 -25.53
CA GLN A 260 0.26 1.42 -24.78
C GLN A 260 0.37 2.80 -24.12
N ALA A 261 -0.02 3.87 -24.83
CA ALA A 261 -0.08 5.21 -24.28
C ALA A 261 -1.00 5.28 -23.04
N SER A 262 -2.23 4.76 -23.15
CA SER A 262 -3.19 4.71 -22.05
C SER A 262 -2.67 3.91 -20.85
N ARG A 263 -1.99 2.78 -21.06
CA ARG A 263 -1.40 2.00 -19.95
C ARG A 263 -0.31 2.78 -19.22
N ASN A 264 0.53 3.50 -19.96
CA ASN A 264 1.58 4.31 -19.37
C ASN A 264 0.98 5.47 -18.55
N TRP A 265 0.08 6.24 -19.18
CA TRP A 265 -0.59 7.36 -18.53
C TRP A 265 -1.39 6.95 -17.31
N PHE A 266 -2.02 5.77 -17.32
CA PHE A 266 -2.68 5.23 -16.14
C PHE A 266 -1.69 5.08 -14.96
N PHE A 267 -0.48 4.56 -15.18
CA PHE A 267 0.50 4.44 -14.09
C PHE A 267 1.08 5.78 -13.67
N VAL A 268 1.24 6.74 -14.58
CA VAL A 268 1.59 8.13 -14.22
C VAL A 268 0.51 8.73 -13.32
N LEU A 269 -0.76 8.62 -13.70
CA LEU A 269 -1.89 9.10 -12.90
C LEU A 269 -1.99 8.36 -11.56
N SER A 270 -1.76 7.05 -11.55
CA SER A 270 -1.75 6.27 -10.31
C SER A 270 -0.62 6.69 -9.36
N MET A 271 0.56 7.00 -9.89
CA MET A 271 1.69 7.53 -9.12
C MET A 271 1.38 8.90 -8.51
N LEU A 272 0.75 9.80 -9.27
CA LEU A 272 0.44 11.17 -8.82
C LEU A 272 -0.74 11.19 -7.82
N THR A 273 -1.79 10.44 -8.12
CA THR A 273 -3.05 10.48 -7.35
C THR A 273 -3.02 9.50 -6.18
N GLY A 274 -2.34 8.36 -6.29
CA GLY A 274 -2.45 7.25 -5.33
C GLY A 274 -3.79 6.52 -5.39
N MET A 275 -4.57 6.71 -6.47
CA MET A 275 -5.84 6.01 -6.66
C MET A 275 -5.61 4.52 -6.94
N ASN A 276 -6.53 3.69 -6.41
CA ASN A 276 -6.58 2.26 -6.73
C ASN A 276 -6.96 2.03 -8.20
N LYS A 277 -6.59 0.86 -8.73
CA LYS A 277 -6.86 0.48 -10.13
C LYS A 277 -8.35 0.60 -10.49
N SER A 278 -9.24 0.02 -9.68
CA SER A 278 -10.68 -0.01 -9.95
C SER A 278 -11.28 1.38 -10.05
N VAL A 279 -10.78 2.29 -9.21
CA VAL A 279 -11.18 3.69 -9.17
C VAL A 279 -10.67 4.44 -10.39
N LEU A 280 -9.36 4.40 -10.64
CA LEU A 280 -8.73 5.16 -11.72
C LEU A 280 -9.22 4.71 -13.11
N ALA A 281 -9.50 3.42 -13.28
CA ALA A 281 -10.04 2.87 -14.52
C ALA A 281 -11.43 3.41 -14.89
N ASN A 282 -12.21 3.88 -13.92
CA ASN A 282 -13.54 4.43 -14.14
C ASN A 282 -13.56 5.96 -14.21
N VAL A 283 -12.42 6.63 -14.06
CA VAL A 283 -12.34 8.09 -14.19
C VAL A 283 -12.66 8.47 -15.63
N GLN A 284 -13.62 9.38 -15.81
CA GLN A 284 -14.05 9.92 -17.09
C GLN A 284 -13.52 11.34 -17.29
N HIS A 285 -13.63 11.88 -18.51
CA HIS A 285 -13.23 13.26 -18.79
C HIS A 285 -13.99 14.28 -17.91
N LYS A 286 -15.29 14.06 -17.64
CA LYS A 286 -16.11 14.92 -16.76
C LYS A 286 -15.63 14.98 -15.32
N ASP A 287 -14.98 13.92 -14.84
CA ASP A 287 -14.53 13.82 -13.45
C ASP A 287 -13.26 14.65 -13.18
N VAL A 288 -12.65 15.20 -14.24
CA VAL A 288 -11.40 15.95 -14.15
C VAL A 288 -11.65 17.43 -14.35
N SER A 289 -11.99 18.12 -13.26
CA SER A 289 -11.97 19.59 -13.21
C SER A 289 -11.04 20.06 -12.08
N PHE A 290 -10.37 21.21 -12.25
CA PHE A 290 -9.38 21.68 -11.28
C PHE A 290 -9.91 22.87 -10.49
N LYS A 291 -10.01 22.73 -9.15
CA LYS A 291 -10.26 23.86 -8.23
C LYS A 291 -8.94 24.33 -7.63
N SER A 292 -8.67 25.64 -7.68
CA SER A 292 -7.53 26.25 -6.98
C SER A 292 -7.83 26.32 -5.48
N ILE A 293 -6.89 25.90 -4.65
CA ILE A 293 -7.01 25.96 -3.17
C ILE A 293 -6.03 26.98 -2.54
N GLY A 294 -5.40 27.83 -3.36
CA GLY A 294 -4.35 28.76 -2.91
C GLY A 294 -2.94 28.16 -3.00
N SER A 295 -1.91 29.00 -2.84
CA SER A 295 -0.48 28.61 -2.82
C SER A 295 0.01 27.78 -4.02
N GLY A 296 -0.58 27.98 -5.20
CA GLY A 296 -0.21 27.26 -6.43
C GLY A 296 -0.63 25.78 -6.48
N ARG A 297 -1.58 25.36 -5.62
CA ARG A 297 -2.08 23.97 -5.55
C ARG A 297 -3.50 23.82 -6.11
N PHE A 298 -3.79 22.67 -6.72
CA PHE A 298 -5.05 22.38 -7.41
C PHE A 298 -5.66 21.02 -7.03
N VAL A 299 -6.96 20.90 -6.87
CA VAL A 299 -7.64 19.61 -6.58
C VAL A 299 -8.61 19.21 -7.69
N PHE A 300 -8.87 17.91 -7.84
CA PHE A 300 -9.96 17.45 -8.70
C PHE A 300 -11.31 17.86 -8.11
N ASN A 301 -12.22 18.31 -8.95
CA ASN A 301 -13.58 18.67 -8.60
C ASN A 301 -14.52 17.60 -9.19
N GLY A 302 -15.12 16.79 -8.32
CA GLY A 302 -16.02 15.70 -8.67
C GLY A 302 -16.56 14.98 -7.42
N GLU A 303 -17.84 14.61 -7.45
CA GLU A 303 -18.52 13.81 -6.42
C GLU A 303 -18.45 12.31 -6.78
N LYS A 304 -18.37 11.40 -5.79
CA LYS A 304 -18.45 9.95 -6.04
C LYS A 304 -19.65 9.26 -5.38
N LEU A 305 -20.38 8.52 -6.22
CA LEU A 305 -21.61 7.77 -5.93
C LEU A 305 -21.45 6.41 -5.19
N ARG A 306 -20.29 6.02 -4.67
CA ARG A 306 -20.15 4.72 -3.96
C ARG A 306 -19.23 4.78 -2.74
N ALA A 307 -19.62 5.52 -1.70
CA ALA A 307 -19.28 5.30 -0.28
C ALA A 307 -19.85 6.42 0.62
N GLY A 308 -21.15 6.75 0.48
CA GLY A 308 -21.79 7.76 1.33
C GLY A 308 -21.27 9.19 1.12
N TYR A 309 -21.27 9.67 -0.13
CA TYR A 309 -20.96 11.08 -0.47
C TYR A 309 -19.59 11.60 0.00
N LYS A 310 -18.55 10.75 0.00
CA LYS A 310 -17.17 11.24 0.21
C LYS A 310 -16.62 11.83 -1.08
N ASP A 311 -16.22 13.10 -1.03
CA ASP A 311 -15.60 13.83 -2.13
C ASP A 311 -14.41 13.08 -2.75
N LEU A 312 -14.14 13.37 -4.03
CA LEU A 312 -13.01 12.84 -4.78
C LEU A 312 -11.72 13.51 -4.31
N ASP A 313 -11.29 13.15 -3.10
CA ASP A 313 -10.47 14.07 -2.35
C ASP A 313 -8.96 13.89 -2.58
N ASN A 314 -8.37 14.93 -3.18
CA ASN A 314 -6.93 15.16 -3.27
C ASN A 314 -6.54 16.35 -2.38
N THR A 315 -7.09 16.45 -1.16
CA THR A 315 -6.97 17.58 -0.20
C THR A 315 -5.58 18.21 -0.09
N ALA A 316 -4.50 17.44 -0.27
CA ALA A 316 -3.12 17.96 -0.30
C ALA A 316 -2.78 18.87 -1.51
N GLY A 317 -3.56 18.78 -2.60
CA GLY A 317 -3.40 19.52 -3.85
C GLY A 317 -2.31 18.98 -4.78
N PHE A 318 -2.54 19.10 -6.09
CA PHE A 318 -1.56 18.92 -7.16
C PHE A 318 -0.75 20.19 -7.36
N SER A 319 0.54 20.05 -7.68
CA SER A 319 1.35 21.16 -8.16
C SER A 319 0.83 21.71 -9.50
N LEU A 320 1.15 22.96 -9.83
CA LEU A 320 0.90 23.53 -11.16
C LEU A 320 1.45 22.65 -12.29
N ARG A 321 2.65 22.09 -12.10
CA ARG A 321 3.28 21.17 -13.07
C ARG A 321 2.45 19.90 -13.28
N THR A 322 1.90 19.34 -12.21
CA THR A 322 1.05 18.15 -12.26
C THR A 322 -0.28 18.46 -12.94
N LYS A 323 -0.89 19.63 -12.66
CA LYS A 323 -2.08 20.09 -13.36
C LYS A 323 -1.83 20.20 -14.86
N ILE A 324 -0.76 20.89 -15.27
CA ILE A 324 -0.39 21.05 -16.68
C ILE A 324 -0.23 19.68 -17.35
N LEU A 325 0.43 18.74 -16.69
CA LEU A 325 0.65 17.39 -17.21
C LEU A 325 -0.68 16.63 -17.43
N ILE A 326 -1.60 16.68 -16.47
CA ILE A 326 -2.90 16.01 -16.58
C ILE A 326 -3.77 16.70 -17.65
N THR A 327 -3.78 18.04 -17.70
CA THR A 327 -4.51 18.80 -18.73
C THR A 327 -4.02 18.47 -20.13
N ARG A 328 -2.70 18.28 -20.30
CA ARG A 328 -2.13 17.81 -21.58
C ARG A 328 -2.67 16.44 -21.95
N TRP A 329 -2.67 15.48 -21.02
CA TRP A 329 -3.22 14.16 -21.28
C TRP A 329 -4.69 14.18 -21.69
N ILE A 330 -5.54 15.01 -21.07
CA ILE A 330 -6.96 15.13 -21.48
C ILE A 330 -7.08 15.57 -22.94
N LYS A 331 -6.24 16.49 -23.40
CA LYS A 331 -6.20 16.89 -24.81
C LYS A 331 -5.75 15.73 -25.69
N THR A 332 -4.68 15.04 -25.31
CA THR A 332 -4.17 13.87 -26.04
C THR A 332 -5.18 12.73 -26.13
N SER A 333 -5.88 12.39 -25.03
CA SER A 333 -6.90 11.34 -25.02
C SER A 333 -8.09 11.70 -25.90
N THR A 334 -8.49 12.97 -25.91
CA THR A 334 -9.51 13.50 -26.82
C THR A 334 -9.13 13.32 -28.29
N LEU A 335 -7.87 13.63 -28.66
CA LEU A 335 -7.35 13.41 -30.01
C LEU A 335 -7.37 11.92 -30.40
N MET A 336 -7.08 11.01 -29.46
CA MET A 336 -7.15 9.57 -29.72
C MET A 336 -8.57 9.15 -30.14
N TYR A 337 -9.61 9.62 -29.43
CA TYR A 337 -11.00 9.35 -29.79
C TYR A 337 -11.38 9.91 -31.16
N GLN A 338 -11.04 11.18 -31.41
CA GLN A 338 -11.31 11.84 -32.70
C GLN A 338 -10.65 11.11 -33.87
N SER A 339 -9.38 10.70 -33.71
CA SER A 339 -8.63 9.99 -34.74
C SER A 339 -9.18 8.59 -35.06
N LEU A 340 -9.99 8.02 -34.16
CA LEU A 340 -10.68 6.74 -34.38
C LEU A 340 -12.14 6.93 -34.81
N GLY A 341 -12.60 8.17 -35.05
CA GLY A 341 -13.98 8.48 -35.43
C GLY A 341 -14.99 8.27 -34.29
N ILE A 342 -14.55 8.24 -33.04
CA ILE A 342 -15.41 8.03 -31.87
C ILE A 342 -15.98 9.39 -31.44
N PRO A 343 -17.32 9.56 -31.37
CA PRO A 343 -17.94 10.81 -30.94
C PRO A 343 -17.46 11.21 -29.55
N LEU A 344 -17.07 12.48 -29.40
CA LEU A 344 -16.63 12.99 -28.11
C LEU A 344 -17.81 13.08 -27.15
N SER A 345 -17.65 12.47 -25.98
CA SER A 345 -18.53 12.61 -24.83
C SER A 345 -17.69 12.79 -23.58
N ASN A 346 -18.17 13.61 -22.64
CA ASN A 346 -17.50 13.80 -21.36
C ASN A 346 -17.56 12.54 -20.46
N GLU A 347 -18.34 11.53 -20.87
CA GLU A 347 -18.44 10.23 -20.19
C GLU A 347 -17.40 9.22 -20.66
N LEU A 348 -16.57 9.58 -21.64
CA LEU A 348 -15.51 8.72 -22.13
C LEU A 348 -14.42 8.51 -21.05
N PRO A 349 -13.87 7.29 -20.92
CA PRO A 349 -12.80 7.00 -19.97
C PRO A 349 -11.55 7.89 -20.19
N LEU A 350 -10.95 8.39 -19.11
CA LEU A 350 -9.72 9.16 -19.16
C LEU A 350 -8.52 8.34 -19.68
N CYS A 351 -8.50 7.04 -19.37
CA CYS A 351 -7.51 6.10 -19.89
C CYS A 351 -8.21 4.97 -20.63
N PRO A 352 -8.51 5.13 -21.93
CA PRO A 352 -9.24 4.13 -22.70
C PRO A 352 -8.41 2.90 -23.03
N PHE A 353 -9.11 1.79 -23.19
CA PHE A 353 -8.64 0.64 -23.95
C PHE A 353 -9.53 0.46 -25.20
N PHE A 354 -8.92 0.36 -26.37
CA PHE A 354 -9.60 0.11 -27.64
C PHE A 354 -9.51 -1.38 -27.98
N SER A 355 -10.66 -2.04 -28.12
CA SER A 355 -10.75 -3.46 -28.49
C SER A 355 -10.44 -3.64 -29.98
N ALA A 356 -10.06 -4.87 -30.37
CA ALA A 356 -9.84 -5.19 -31.79
C ALA A 356 -11.13 -5.10 -32.64
N ASN A 357 -12.30 -5.00 -32.00
CA ASN A 357 -13.58 -4.81 -32.65
C ASN A 357 -13.97 -3.33 -32.77
N GLY A 358 -13.21 -2.42 -32.15
CA GLY A 358 -13.48 -0.98 -32.16
C GLY A 358 -14.16 -0.45 -30.90
N ASP A 359 -14.49 -1.30 -29.94
CA ASP A 359 -15.14 -0.89 -28.69
C ASP A 359 -14.16 -0.15 -27.77
N VAL A 360 -14.71 0.77 -26.96
CA VAL A 360 -13.98 1.47 -25.91
C VAL A 360 -14.29 0.83 -24.56
N TRP A 361 -13.26 0.28 -23.90
CA TRP A 361 -13.36 -0.33 -22.58
C TRP A 361 -12.51 0.38 -21.54
N THR A 362 -12.84 0.16 -20.27
CA THR A 362 -11.99 0.53 -19.14
C THR A 362 -11.03 -0.61 -18.80
N PHE A 363 -9.97 -0.32 -18.04
CA PHE A 363 -9.04 -1.34 -17.55
C PHE A 363 -9.62 -2.28 -16.47
N ASN A 364 -10.91 -2.18 -16.16
CA ASN A 364 -11.65 -3.10 -15.31
C ASN A 364 -12.21 -4.30 -16.10
N VAL A 365 -12.32 -4.21 -17.42
CA VAL A 365 -12.80 -5.30 -18.27
C VAL A 365 -11.72 -6.36 -18.45
N ASP A 366 -12.12 -7.64 -18.41
CA ASP A 366 -11.22 -8.77 -18.63
C ASP A 366 -10.59 -8.71 -20.03
N GLY A 367 -9.30 -9.02 -20.11
CA GLY A 367 -8.53 -8.97 -21.36
C GLY A 367 -7.81 -7.64 -21.65
N THR A 368 -8.16 -6.53 -20.99
CA THR A 368 -7.51 -5.21 -21.19
C THR A 368 -6.11 -5.11 -20.57
N SER A 369 -5.86 -5.93 -19.54
CA SER A 369 -4.62 -6.09 -18.74
C SER A 369 -3.64 -4.92 -18.79
N ILE A 370 -3.76 -4.04 -17.80
CA ILE A 370 -2.84 -2.91 -17.63
C ILE A 370 -1.40 -3.35 -17.30
N GLY A 371 -1.25 -4.46 -16.58
CA GLY A 371 0.05 -4.95 -16.11
C GLY A 371 0.99 -5.41 -17.22
N VAL A 372 0.52 -5.52 -18.47
CA VAL A 372 1.37 -5.90 -19.63
C VAL A 372 2.54 -4.93 -19.82
N ILE A 373 2.37 -3.65 -19.47
CA ILE A 373 3.42 -2.65 -19.59
C ILE A 373 4.64 -2.96 -18.70
N ASN A 374 4.44 -3.70 -17.60
CA ASN A 374 5.55 -4.14 -16.72
C ASN A 374 6.56 -5.00 -17.47
N LYS A 375 6.16 -5.73 -18.52
CA LYS A 375 7.09 -6.52 -19.34
C LYS A 375 8.15 -5.65 -20.02
N GLN A 376 7.83 -4.38 -20.30
CA GLN A 376 8.80 -3.43 -20.89
C GLN A 376 9.54 -2.67 -19.79
N LEU A 377 8.84 -2.27 -18.74
CA LEU A 377 9.41 -1.51 -17.62
C LEU A 377 10.48 -2.31 -16.87
N GLU A 378 10.23 -3.59 -16.61
CA GLU A 378 11.14 -4.49 -15.90
C GLU A 378 12.44 -4.72 -16.67
N LYS A 379 12.39 -4.71 -18.01
CA LYS A 379 13.59 -4.84 -18.86
C LYS A 379 14.55 -3.65 -18.75
N ILE A 380 14.05 -2.50 -18.30
CA ILE A 380 14.80 -1.24 -18.20
C ILE A 380 15.17 -0.93 -16.75
N THR A 381 14.24 -1.18 -15.82
CA THR A 381 14.38 -0.76 -14.43
C THR A 381 14.61 -1.93 -13.47
N GLY A 382 14.37 -3.17 -13.89
CA GLY A 382 14.29 -4.32 -12.99
C GLY A 382 13.08 -4.31 -12.05
N LEU A 383 12.18 -3.35 -12.19
CA LEU A 383 11.06 -3.11 -11.28
C LEU A 383 9.72 -3.27 -12.00
N THR A 384 8.70 -3.64 -11.22
CA THR A 384 7.30 -3.71 -11.67
C THR A 384 6.45 -2.71 -10.90
N VAL A 385 5.43 -2.17 -11.57
CA VAL A 385 4.50 -1.20 -11.00
C VAL A 385 3.10 -1.76 -10.86
N SER A 386 2.41 -1.30 -9.82
CA SER A 386 1.00 -1.54 -9.59
C SER A 386 0.38 -0.32 -8.92
N ALA A 387 -0.92 -0.11 -9.11
CA ALA A 387 -1.63 0.98 -8.45
C ALA A 387 -1.58 0.85 -6.92
N SER A 388 -1.60 -0.38 -6.39
CA SER A 388 -1.49 -0.63 -4.96
C SER A 388 -0.12 -0.25 -4.39
N ARG A 389 0.97 -0.51 -5.14
CA ARG A 389 2.33 -0.17 -4.73
C ARG A 389 2.58 1.34 -4.79
N PHE A 390 2.09 2.03 -5.82
CA PHE A 390 2.13 3.50 -5.87
C PHE A 390 1.35 4.13 -4.72
N ARG A 391 0.15 3.63 -4.43
CA ARG A 391 -0.63 4.08 -3.28
C ARG A 391 0.07 3.83 -1.95
N ALA A 392 0.71 2.68 -1.77
CA ALA A 392 1.51 2.39 -0.58
C ALA A 392 2.72 3.34 -0.47
N THR A 393 3.36 3.65 -1.60
CA THR A 393 4.49 4.59 -1.66
C THR A 393 4.06 6.01 -1.29
N LYS A 394 2.94 6.49 -1.84
CA LYS A 394 2.39 7.80 -1.49
C LYS A 394 2.02 7.86 -0.01
N SER A 395 1.44 6.78 0.53
CA SER A 395 1.20 6.67 1.97
C SER A 395 2.47 6.84 2.78
N ASP A 396 3.52 6.13 2.40
CA ASP A 396 4.78 6.07 3.16
C ASP A 396 5.50 7.42 3.11
N VAL A 397 5.50 8.07 1.96
CA VAL A 397 6.01 9.44 1.81
C VAL A 397 5.20 10.42 2.64
N LEU A 398 3.86 10.38 2.56
CA LEU A 398 3.01 11.28 3.37
C LEU A 398 3.26 11.04 4.86
N MET A 399 3.31 9.78 5.29
CA MET A 399 3.56 9.42 6.68
C MET A 399 4.91 9.92 7.19
N ARG A 400 5.98 9.77 6.41
CA ARG A 400 7.32 10.27 6.81
C ARG A 400 7.42 11.78 6.84
N VAL A 401 6.60 12.48 6.05
CA VAL A 401 6.63 13.94 5.94
C VAL A 401 5.71 14.59 6.97
N THR A 402 4.57 13.95 7.27
CA THR A 402 3.54 14.55 8.11
C THR A 402 3.44 13.92 9.49
N GLU A 403 3.92 12.69 9.65
CA GLU A 403 3.83 11.85 10.87
C GLU A 403 2.40 11.76 11.46
N ASP A 404 1.41 12.08 10.64
CA ASP A 404 0.00 12.22 11.01
C ASP A 404 -0.83 11.17 10.27
N ILE A 405 -1.26 10.15 11.01
CA ILE A 405 -2.09 9.05 10.48
C ILE A 405 -3.43 9.56 9.96
N PHE A 406 -4.02 10.60 10.54
CA PHE A 406 -5.29 11.16 10.09
C PHE A 406 -5.12 11.88 8.77
N LEU A 407 -4.09 12.69 8.62
CA LEU A 407 -3.78 13.37 7.36
C LEU A 407 -3.44 12.35 6.25
N VAL A 408 -2.73 11.27 6.58
CA VAL A 408 -2.43 10.17 5.64
C VAL A 408 -3.70 9.39 5.26
N SER A 409 -4.59 9.14 6.24
CA SER A 409 -5.89 8.49 6.01
C SER A 409 -6.81 9.32 5.15
N GLN A 410 -6.88 10.64 5.40
CA GLN A 410 -7.62 11.59 4.59
C GLN A 410 -7.03 11.68 3.18
N GLY A 411 -5.73 11.93 3.04
CA GLY A 411 -5.06 12.09 1.76
C GLY A 411 -5.05 10.83 0.87
N LEU A 412 -5.42 9.68 1.41
CA LEU A 412 -5.61 8.45 0.66
C LEU A 412 -7.06 7.98 0.60
N ASN A 413 -7.98 8.50 1.42
CA ASN A 413 -9.32 7.95 1.62
C ASN A 413 -9.27 6.47 2.06
N ASN A 414 -8.50 6.19 3.11
CA ASN A 414 -8.50 4.91 3.83
C ASN A 414 -9.02 5.12 5.24
N THR A 415 -9.57 4.07 5.86
CA THR A 415 -9.78 4.11 7.31
C THR A 415 -8.43 4.18 8.02
N VAL A 416 -8.40 4.87 9.15
CA VAL A 416 -7.26 4.96 10.06
C VAL A 416 -6.67 3.58 10.37
N ASN A 417 -7.53 2.59 10.63
CA ASN A 417 -7.13 1.20 10.88
C ASN A 417 -6.37 0.55 9.71
N VAL A 418 -6.72 0.86 8.46
CA VAL A 418 -6.05 0.31 7.27
C VAL A 418 -4.67 0.94 7.08
N VAL A 419 -4.51 2.22 7.41
CA VAL A 419 -3.22 2.91 7.39
C VAL A 419 -2.35 2.37 8.52
N ALA A 420 -2.85 2.37 9.75
CA ALA A 420 -2.20 1.82 10.94
C ALA A 420 -1.65 0.39 10.73
N LYS A 421 -2.49 -0.53 10.23
CA LYS A 421 -2.11 -1.93 9.97
C LYS A 421 -1.02 -2.10 8.89
N ARG A 422 -0.84 -1.13 8.00
CA ARG A 422 0.24 -1.17 6.99
C ARG A 422 1.59 -0.73 7.56
N TYR A 423 1.58 0.11 8.60
CA TYR A 423 2.81 0.61 9.24
C TYR A 423 3.28 -0.26 10.41
N SER A 424 2.49 -1.23 10.85
CA SER A 424 2.83 -2.18 11.94
C SER A 424 3.92 -3.19 11.64
N SER A 425 4.83 -2.83 10.75
CA SER A 425 6.02 -3.60 10.37
C SER A 425 7.31 -2.76 10.38
N GLY A 426 7.26 -1.51 10.88
CA GLY A 426 8.42 -0.62 11.09
C GLY A 426 8.97 -0.62 12.51
N VAL A 427 9.91 0.30 12.81
CA VAL A 427 10.57 0.45 14.13
C VAL A 427 9.52 0.60 15.24
N GLN A 428 9.56 -0.33 16.20
CA GLN A 428 8.42 -0.67 17.06
C GLN A 428 8.05 0.42 18.08
N ALA A 429 9.02 1.18 18.61
CA ALA A 429 8.78 2.16 19.68
C ALA A 429 8.06 3.43 19.23
N ASP A 430 8.43 4.01 18.08
CA ASP A 430 7.76 5.20 17.51
C ASP A 430 6.39 4.82 16.90
N HIS A 431 6.28 3.55 16.49
CA HIS A 431 5.07 2.96 15.94
C HIS A 431 3.98 2.72 16.99
N ASP A 432 4.35 2.18 18.16
CA ASP A 432 3.41 1.90 19.25
C ASP A 432 2.85 3.20 19.85
N ASN A 433 3.64 4.27 19.90
CA ASN A 433 3.19 5.58 20.36
C ASN A 433 2.17 6.22 19.42
N ASN A 434 2.42 6.20 18.10
CA ASN A 434 1.49 6.73 17.10
C ASN A 434 0.20 5.88 16.98
N LEU A 435 0.31 4.56 17.15
CA LEU A 435 -0.85 3.67 17.26
C LEU A 435 -1.68 3.96 18.51
N ASN A 436 -1.05 4.14 19.67
CA ASN A 436 -1.74 4.43 20.92
C ASN A 436 -2.43 5.80 20.88
N ALA A 437 -1.79 6.82 20.29
CA ALA A 437 -2.40 8.12 19.98
C ALA A 437 -3.69 7.93 19.16
N THR A 438 -3.57 7.12 18.11
CA THR A 438 -4.64 6.87 17.15
C THR A 438 -5.82 6.10 17.75
N PHE A 439 -5.54 5.08 18.57
CA PHE A 439 -6.58 4.34 19.31
C PHE A 439 -7.22 5.19 20.41
N GLY A 440 -6.46 6.09 21.03
CA GLY A 440 -6.96 7.11 21.96
C GLY A 440 -7.99 8.03 21.31
N VAL A 441 -7.66 8.60 20.15
CA VAL A 441 -8.59 9.45 19.36
C VAL A 441 -9.82 8.67 18.92
N LEU A 442 -9.66 7.44 18.39
CA LEU A 442 -10.81 6.61 18.00
C LEU A 442 -11.73 6.28 19.18
N SER A 443 -11.17 6.12 20.38
CA SER A 443 -11.93 5.90 21.62
C SER A 443 -12.67 7.17 22.06
N ALA A 444 -12.01 8.32 22.01
CA ALA A 444 -12.59 9.64 22.29
C ALA A 444 -13.74 9.99 21.33
N THR A 445 -13.53 9.83 20.02
CA THR A 445 -14.58 10.01 19.02
C THR A 445 -15.75 9.04 19.23
N ALA A 446 -15.47 7.77 19.58
CA ALA A 446 -16.52 6.79 19.86
C ALA A 446 -17.32 7.10 21.15
N LYS A 447 -16.74 7.89 22.06
CA LYS A 447 -17.41 8.44 23.25
C LYS A 447 -18.16 9.75 22.99
N GLY A 448 -18.12 10.26 21.76
CA GLY A 448 -18.88 11.44 21.33
C GLY A 448 -18.09 12.75 21.29
N GLU A 449 -16.75 12.72 21.42
CA GLU A 449 -15.92 13.92 21.31
C GLU A 449 -15.77 14.39 19.85
N GLU A 450 -15.67 15.70 19.66
CA GLU A 450 -15.48 16.31 18.35
C GLU A 450 -14.10 15.95 17.79
N ILE A 451 -14.08 15.47 16.54
CA ILE A 451 -12.89 14.86 15.90
C ILE A 451 -11.69 15.81 15.91
N GLY A 452 -11.90 17.11 15.69
CA GLY A 452 -10.83 18.11 15.69
C GLY A 452 -10.14 18.24 17.05
N LYS A 453 -10.93 18.30 18.12
CA LYS A 453 -10.44 18.45 19.50
C LYS A 453 -9.69 17.21 19.98
N ALA A 454 -10.23 16.02 19.68
CA ALA A 454 -9.55 14.76 19.99
C ALA A 454 -8.18 14.63 19.28
N ILE A 455 -8.06 15.16 18.06
CA ILE A 455 -6.79 15.19 17.31
C ILE A 455 -5.78 16.16 17.93
N GLU A 456 -6.21 17.35 18.35
CA GLU A 456 -5.33 18.33 19.00
C GLU A 456 -4.79 17.82 20.34
N ASP A 457 -5.67 17.22 21.16
CA ASP A 457 -5.29 16.64 22.46
C ASP A 457 -4.30 15.48 22.30
N ALA A 458 -4.47 14.64 21.26
CA ALA A 458 -3.53 13.58 20.95
C ALA A 458 -2.18 14.12 20.45
N LYS A 459 -2.16 15.15 19.58
CA LYS A 459 -0.91 15.76 19.09
C LYS A 459 -0.12 16.43 20.22
N ALA A 460 -0.80 17.11 21.14
CA ALA A 460 -0.18 17.68 22.34
C ALA A 460 0.43 16.62 23.28
N MET A 461 -0.02 15.35 23.21
CA MET A 461 0.55 14.25 23.99
C MET A 461 1.80 13.60 23.37
N HIS A 462 2.09 13.80 22.09
CA HIS A 462 3.06 12.98 21.34
C HIS A 462 4.25 13.72 20.68
N SER A 463 4.54 14.98 21.02
CA SER A 463 5.71 15.74 20.50
C SER A 463 7.07 15.04 20.76
N ASP A 464 7.93 14.94 19.74
CA ASP A 464 9.19 14.16 19.78
C ASP A 464 10.24 14.67 20.77
N ILE A 465 10.81 13.73 21.55
CA ILE A 465 11.99 13.95 22.38
C ILE A 465 13.18 13.26 21.70
N PHE A 466 14.29 13.93 21.42
CA PHE A 466 15.51 13.32 20.85
C PHE A 466 16.33 12.64 21.95
N SER A 467 16.98 11.51 21.65
CA SER A 467 18.04 10.99 22.54
C SER A 467 19.34 11.77 22.36
N ASP A 468 20.20 11.79 23.39
CA ASP A 468 21.52 12.44 23.31
C ASP A 468 22.41 11.83 22.21
N TYR A 469 22.25 10.52 21.94
CA TYR A 469 22.96 9.83 20.85
C TYR A 469 22.49 10.31 19.46
N ASP A 470 21.18 10.44 19.27
CA ASP A 470 20.58 10.89 18.01
C ASP A 470 20.95 12.35 17.72
N TYR A 471 20.96 13.20 18.75
CA TYR A 471 21.43 14.59 18.66
C TYR A 471 22.91 14.67 18.24
N LYS A 472 23.79 13.88 18.87
CA LYS A 472 25.23 13.83 18.52
C LYS A 472 25.48 13.31 17.10
N LYS A 473 24.64 12.39 16.60
CA LYS A 473 24.70 11.86 15.23
C LYS A 473 24.19 12.87 14.21
N PHE A 474 23.10 13.58 14.50
CA PHE A 474 22.53 14.65 13.68
C PHE A 474 23.55 15.78 13.44
N ARG A 475 24.34 16.12 14.46
CA ARG A 475 25.43 17.12 14.37
C ARG A 475 26.59 16.71 13.47
N ARG A 476 26.73 15.42 13.14
CA ARG A 476 27.88 14.87 12.38
C ARG A 476 27.54 14.53 10.92
N SER A 477 26.26 14.35 10.55
CA SER A 477 25.90 13.71 9.27
C SER A 477 25.34 14.62 8.17
N GLU A 478 24.97 15.88 8.42
CA GLU A 478 24.51 16.78 7.35
C GLU A 478 25.15 18.17 7.44
N SER A 479 25.29 18.78 6.26
CA SER A 479 25.85 20.08 5.88
C SER A 479 25.94 21.14 6.98
N LYS A 480 27.04 21.92 6.94
CA LYS A 480 27.37 23.11 7.76
C LYS A 480 26.33 24.26 7.75
N GLU A 481 25.09 24.03 7.34
CA GLU A 481 24.02 25.02 7.37
C GLU A 481 23.16 24.83 8.63
N GLN A 482 23.61 25.55 9.67
CA GLN A 482 22.96 25.89 10.94
C GLN A 482 22.77 24.76 11.99
N PRO A 483 23.65 24.67 13.01
CA PRO A 483 23.39 23.83 14.17
C PRO A 483 22.12 24.31 14.92
N LEU A 484 21.41 23.39 15.59
CA LEU A 484 20.34 23.75 16.54
C LEU A 484 20.87 24.83 17.49
N MET A 485 20.28 26.02 17.38
CA MET A 485 20.69 27.18 18.15
C MET A 485 20.21 27.00 19.59
N THR A 486 21.08 27.32 20.55
CA THR A 486 20.64 27.43 21.94
C THR A 486 20.14 28.85 22.14
N THR A 487 18.89 29.01 22.53
CA THR A 487 18.34 30.33 22.87
C THR A 487 19.07 30.89 24.09
N PRO A 488 19.01 32.21 24.35
CA PRO A 488 19.53 32.80 25.59
C PRO A 488 18.96 32.16 26.87
N THR A 489 17.83 31.46 26.76
CA THR A 489 17.14 30.70 27.81
C THR A 489 17.53 29.23 27.89
N GLY A 490 18.53 28.78 27.11
CA GLY A 490 19.07 27.42 27.17
C GLY A 490 18.34 26.36 26.33
N ILE A 491 17.23 26.70 25.67
CA ILE A 491 16.42 25.77 24.86
C ILE A 491 17.01 25.57 23.46
N LYS A 492 16.93 24.34 22.92
CA LYS A 492 17.38 24.01 21.55
C LYS A 492 16.29 24.32 20.51
N CYS A 493 16.63 25.15 19.52
CA CYS A 493 15.72 25.63 18.48
C CYS A 493 16.29 25.43 17.07
N ALA A 494 15.45 25.04 16.11
CA ALA A 494 15.79 24.89 14.69
C ALA A 494 15.82 26.23 13.91
N GLY A 495 15.78 27.36 14.61
CA GLY A 495 15.76 28.72 14.05
C GLY A 495 14.38 29.39 14.14
N PRO A 496 14.30 30.70 14.39
CA PRO A 496 13.04 31.43 14.49
C PRO A 496 12.39 31.66 13.12
N THR A 497 11.05 31.74 13.07
CA THR A 497 10.34 32.14 11.85
C THR A 497 10.43 33.65 11.63
N PRO A 498 10.37 34.13 10.37
CA PRO A 498 10.37 35.56 10.07
C PRO A 498 9.28 36.33 10.82
N GLU A 499 8.08 35.75 11.02
CA GLU A 499 7.02 36.42 11.77
C GLU A 499 7.35 36.58 13.26
N LYS A 500 7.96 35.55 13.89
CA LYS A 500 8.38 35.62 15.30
C LYS A 500 9.52 36.62 15.52
N LEU A 501 10.45 36.74 14.56
CA LEU A 501 11.50 37.76 14.60
C LEU A 501 10.92 39.19 14.53
N VAL A 502 9.89 39.41 13.71
CA VAL A 502 9.21 40.71 13.62
C VAL A 502 8.42 41.02 14.90
N ALA A 503 7.79 40.01 15.51
CA ALA A 503 7.09 40.17 16.78
C ALA A 503 8.04 40.51 17.93
N GLU A 504 9.20 39.84 18.01
CA GLU A 504 10.22 40.12 19.02
C GLU A 504 10.87 41.49 18.82
N ALA A 505 11.21 41.86 17.59
CA ALA A 505 11.73 43.20 17.29
C ALA A 505 10.75 44.31 17.71
N ARG A 506 9.43 44.07 17.59
CA ARG A 506 8.40 45.00 18.06
C ARG A 506 8.32 45.05 19.59
N ARG A 507 8.38 43.90 20.27
CA ARG A 507 8.37 43.79 21.74
C ARG A 507 9.59 44.49 22.36
N MET A 508 10.78 44.24 21.84
CA MET A 508 12.03 44.82 22.35
C MET A 508 12.08 46.34 22.16
N LYS A 509 11.53 46.83 21.04
CA LYS A 509 11.36 48.27 20.80
C LYS A 509 10.39 48.92 21.80
N GLN A 510 9.34 48.22 22.22
CA GLN A 510 8.41 48.71 23.25
C GLN A 510 9.05 48.73 24.66
N LEU A 511 10.02 47.84 24.91
CA LEU A 511 10.79 47.78 26.16
C LEU A 511 11.98 48.75 26.21
N GLY A 512 12.21 49.55 25.16
CA GLY A 512 13.28 50.55 25.10
C GLY A 512 14.69 49.97 24.90
N ILE A 513 14.79 48.71 24.47
CA ILE A 513 16.08 48.00 24.30
C ILE A 513 16.46 48.04 22.81
N ASP A 514 17.67 48.55 22.50
CA ASP A 514 18.18 48.59 21.13
C ASP A 514 18.62 47.20 20.66
N PHE A 515 17.83 46.62 19.75
CA PHE A 515 18.00 45.27 19.22
C PHE A 515 18.67 45.26 17.83
N SER A 516 19.28 46.38 17.42
CA SER A 516 19.82 46.56 16.07
C SER A 516 21.03 45.68 15.71
N GLN A 517 21.71 45.08 16.70
CA GLN A 517 22.91 44.26 16.47
C GLN A 517 22.74 42.73 16.64
N ASP A 518 21.61 42.23 17.15
CA ASP A 518 21.42 40.79 17.44
C ASP A 518 20.37 40.15 16.50
N THR A 519 20.78 39.86 15.26
CA THR A 519 19.89 39.51 14.15
C THR A 519 19.59 38.02 14.02
N GLY A 520 18.88 37.40 14.99
CA GLY A 520 18.32 36.06 14.73
C GLY A 520 17.86 35.19 15.90
N ARG A 521 17.50 35.72 17.07
CA ARG A 521 17.14 34.90 18.25
C ARG A 521 15.72 35.19 18.73
N CYS A 522 14.94 34.12 18.97
CA CYS A 522 13.64 34.17 19.65
C CYS A 522 13.88 34.09 21.17
N THR A 523 13.20 34.94 21.94
CA THR A 523 13.33 35.01 23.41
C THR A 523 12.07 34.57 24.15
N ASP A 524 10.96 34.34 23.43
CA ASP A 524 9.70 33.81 23.95
C ASP A 524 9.80 32.35 24.40
N PHE A 525 10.17 32.18 25.67
CA PHE A 525 10.32 30.89 26.34
C PHE A 525 9.01 30.13 26.50
N LEU A 526 7.91 30.81 26.82
CA LEU A 526 6.60 30.16 27.04
C LEU A 526 6.02 29.67 25.71
N GLY A 527 6.07 30.51 24.67
CA GLY A 527 5.65 30.13 23.32
C GLY A 527 6.55 29.12 22.62
N CYS A 528 7.67 28.69 23.24
CA CYS A 528 8.52 27.63 22.72
C CYS A 528 7.96 26.22 22.99
N PHE A 529 7.19 26.01 24.06
CA PHE A 529 6.66 24.67 24.38
C PHE A 529 5.65 24.16 23.35
N ASP A 530 4.92 25.07 22.71
CA ASP A 530 3.96 24.79 21.63
C ASP A 530 4.51 25.10 20.23
N CYS A 531 5.82 25.28 20.10
CA CYS A 531 6.44 25.64 18.83
C CYS A 531 6.98 24.42 18.07
N ASP A 532 6.55 24.21 16.83
CA ASP A 532 7.03 23.13 15.95
C ASP A 532 8.56 23.14 15.69
N ARG A 533 9.21 24.29 15.92
CA ARG A 533 10.67 24.48 15.78
C ARG A 533 11.44 24.16 17.06
N HIS A 534 10.77 23.98 18.20
CA HIS A 534 11.37 23.55 19.46
C HIS A 534 11.68 22.05 19.41
N LYS A 535 12.86 21.67 19.90
CA LYS A 535 13.30 20.27 19.93
C LYS A 535 13.76 19.91 21.34
N LEU A 536 13.06 18.98 21.98
CA LEU A 536 13.41 18.45 23.29
C LEU A 536 14.56 17.45 23.15
N VAL A 537 15.64 17.60 23.91
CA VAL A 537 16.80 16.68 23.88
C VAL A 537 16.98 16.06 25.27
N ALA A 538 17.05 14.73 25.33
CA ALA A 538 17.22 13.97 26.57
C ALA A 538 18.70 13.86 27.00
N SER A 539 19.42 14.98 27.00
CA SER A 539 20.79 15.07 27.51
C SER A 539 20.79 15.40 29.01
N GLU A 540 21.84 15.03 29.74
CA GLU A 540 21.98 15.34 31.16
C GLU A 540 21.86 16.86 31.42
N ASN A 541 22.53 17.69 30.60
CA ASN A 541 22.53 19.14 30.77
C ASN A 541 21.17 19.79 30.49
N ASP A 542 20.45 19.33 29.45
CA ASP A 542 19.15 19.88 29.10
C ASP A 542 18.06 19.44 30.11
N ILE A 543 18.19 18.23 30.67
CA ILE A 543 17.32 17.76 31.76
C ILE A 543 17.61 18.55 33.06
N TRP A 544 18.89 18.80 33.36
CA TRP A 544 19.32 19.59 34.52
C TRP A 544 18.80 21.03 34.46
N LEU A 545 18.84 21.65 33.29
CA LEU A 545 18.25 22.96 33.01
C LEU A 545 16.75 22.98 33.34
N MET A 546 15.98 22.00 32.85
CA MET A 546 14.53 21.93 33.05
C MET A 546 14.14 21.63 34.50
N LEU A 547 14.90 20.78 35.20
CA LEU A 547 14.69 20.49 36.62
C LEU A 547 14.98 21.73 37.48
N SER A 548 16.08 22.43 37.20
CA SER A 548 16.43 23.67 37.91
C SER A 548 15.35 24.74 37.72
N PHE A 549 14.84 24.87 36.50
CA PHE A 549 13.75 25.82 36.22
C PHE A 549 12.43 25.43 36.91
N LEU A 550 12.08 24.14 36.94
CA LEU A 550 10.91 23.66 37.67
C LEU A 550 10.99 24.04 39.16
N GLU A 551 12.14 23.84 39.79
CA GLU A 551 12.36 24.20 41.20
C GLU A 551 12.09 25.69 41.43
N GLN A 552 12.64 26.57 40.58
CA GLN A 552 12.43 28.02 40.72
C GLN A 552 10.96 28.43 40.51
N ILE A 553 10.19 27.72 39.68
CA ILE A 553 8.76 27.96 39.49
C ILE A 553 7.95 27.52 40.72
N GLU A 554 8.28 26.36 41.30
CA GLU A 554 7.64 25.88 42.53
C GLU A 554 7.90 26.85 43.70
N ASP A 555 9.14 27.31 43.84
CA ASP A 555 9.58 28.34 44.78
C ASP A 555 8.84 29.68 44.62
N LEU A 556 8.68 30.15 43.38
CA LEU A 556 7.96 31.38 43.08
C LEU A 556 6.47 31.27 43.44
N LYS A 557 5.85 30.09 43.26
CA LYS A 557 4.45 29.86 43.63
C LYS A 557 4.23 29.98 45.14
N GLU A 558 5.15 29.47 45.95
CA GLU A 558 5.05 29.57 47.42
C GLU A 558 5.11 31.04 47.91
N VAL A 559 5.94 31.86 47.27
CA VAL A 559 6.05 33.30 47.60
C VAL A 559 4.83 34.10 47.13
N VAL A 560 4.34 33.84 45.91
CA VAL A 560 3.19 34.56 45.37
C VAL A 560 1.94 34.21 46.16
N ALA A 561 1.70 32.94 46.49
CA ALA A 561 0.58 32.51 47.33
C ALA A 561 0.55 33.20 48.72
N SER A 562 1.70 33.67 49.22
CA SER A 562 1.81 34.39 50.49
C SER A 562 1.47 35.89 50.38
N ASN A 563 1.52 36.50 49.19
CA ASN A 563 1.35 37.96 48.99
C ASN A 563 0.28 38.34 47.93
N SER A 564 -0.30 37.39 47.19
CA SER A 564 -1.35 37.58 46.16
C SER A 564 -1.92 36.23 45.69
N ALA A 565 -2.97 36.23 44.86
CA ALA A 565 -3.37 35.01 44.15
C ALA A 565 -2.29 34.62 43.11
N PRO A 566 -1.83 33.36 43.04
CA PRO A 566 -0.88 32.95 42.01
C PRO A 566 -1.52 33.06 40.63
N LYS A 567 -0.82 33.65 39.65
CA LYS A 567 -1.30 33.71 38.26
C LYS A 567 -1.47 32.28 37.73
N ASP A 568 -2.59 31.98 37.09
CA ASP A 568 -2.91 30.66 36.50
C ASP A 568 -1.78 30.12 35.60
N GLU A 569 -1.01 31.02 34.98
CA GLU A 569 0.15 30.73 34.15
C GLU A 569 1.24 29.91 34.85
N TYR A 570 1.48 30.08 36.16
CA TYR A 570 2.48 29.30 36.89
C TYR A 570 2.07 27.83 37.06
N PHE A 571 0.79 27.57 37.32
CA PHE A 571 0.26 26.21 37.46
C PHE A 571 0.22 25.45 36.14
N VAL A 572 -0.14 26.15 35.05
CA VAL A 572 -0.10 25.58 33.70
C VAL A 572 1.34 25.22 33.31
N LEU A 573 2.30 26.11 33.57
CA LEU A 573 3.70 25.88 33.23
C LEU A 573 4.34 24.74 34.03
N GLU A 574 4.09 24.68 35.34
CA GLU A 574 4.53 23.58 36.20
C GLU A 574 3.96 22.24 35.72
N GLY A 575 2.67 22.20 35.35
CA GLY A 575 2.02 21.01 34.80
C GLY A 575 2.68 20.52 33.50
N ILE A 576 3.04 21.46 32.61
CA ILE A 576 3.76 21.15 31.37
C ILE A 576 5.17 20.63 31.69
N LEU A 577 5.92 21.31 32.55
CA LEU A 577 7.29 20.92 32.93
C LEU A 577 7.33 19.52 33.57
N LYS A 578 6.45 19.24 34.55
CA LYS A 578 6.35 17.92 35.20
C LYS A 578 6.05 16.82 34.19
N LYS A 579 5.13 17.08 33.25
CA LYS A 579 4.77 16.13 32.19
C LYS A 579 5.93 15.86 31.24
N VAL A 580 6.68 16.89 30.82
CA VAL A 580 7.86 16.77 29.95
C VAL A 580 9.01 16.05 30.66
N LEU A 581 9.29 16.39 31.92
CA LEU A 581 10.33 15.77 32.73
C LEU A 581 10.06 14.28 33.00
N LEU A 582 8.80 13.89 33.19
CA LEU A 582 8.40 12.49 33.33
C LEU A 582 8.69 11.69 32.05
N ARG A 583 8.49 12.29 30.87
CA ARG A 583 8.83 11.68 29.58
C ARG A 583 10.35 11.60 29.36
N LEU A 584 11.10 12.62 29.77
CA LEU A 584 12.57 12.62 29.73
C LEU A 584 13.15 11.52 30.65
N LYS A 585 12.57 11.33 31.84
CA LYS A 585 12.91 10.23 32.76
C LYS A 585 12.69 8.86 32.13
N GLN A 586 11.58 8.67 31.41
CA GLN A 586 11.30 7.40 30.70
C GLN A 586 12.28 7.17 29.55
N LYS A 587 12.64 8.21 28.80
CA LYS A 587 13.48 8.10 27.60
C LYS A 587 14.98 7.97 27.92
N ALA A 588 15.47 8.70 28.91
CA ALA A 588 16.88 8.68 29.33
C ALA A 588 17.00 8.60 30.86
N PRO A 589 16.65 7.46 31.47
CA PRO A 589 16.57 7.33 32.93
C PRO A 589 17.90 7.58 33.63
N LYS A 590 19.03 7.23 33.00
CA LYS A 590 20.38 7.46 33.55
C LYS A 590 20.73 8.95 33.59
N ASN A 591 20.56 9.66 32.46
CA ASN A 591 20.81 11.10 32.36
C ASN A 591 19.88 11.88 33.29
N TYR A 592 18.62 11.43 33.41
CA TYR A 592 17.67 12.03 34.33
C TYR A 592 18.09 11.84 35.80
N ALA A 593 18.53 10.64 36.19
CA ALA A 593 19.00 10.39 37.54
C ALA A 593 20.22 11.25 37.92
N GLN A 594 21.17 11.41 37.00
CA GLN A 594 22.35 12.26 37.19
C GLN A 594 21.99 13.75 37.29
N ALA A 595 21.13 14.24 36.39
CA ALA A 595 20.64 15.61 36.41
C ALA A 595 19.82 15.92 37.67
N LYS A 596 19.00 14.96 38.12
CA LYS A 596 18.23 15.09 39.35
C LYS A 596 19.13 15.10 40.59
N GLN A 597 20.14 14.25 40.64
CA GLN A 597 21.10 14.23 41.74
C GLN A 597 21.78 15.60 41.91
N LYS A 598 22.15 16.28 40.82
CA LYS A 598 22.70 17.65 40.88
C LYS A 598 21.75 18.65 41.53
N VAL A 599 20.46 18.60 41.16
CA VAL A 599 19.45 19.47 41.77
C VAL A 599 19.21 19.11 43.24
N ASP A 600 19.15 17.82 43.57
CA ASP A 600 18.98 17.33 44.95
C ASP A 600 20.20 17.73 45.83
N ASP A 601 21.40 17.84 45.26
CA ASP A 601 22.64 18.31 45.90
C ASP A 601 22.72 19.86 46.01
N GLY A 602 21.71 20.59 45.51
CA GLY A 602 21.66 22.06 45.51
C GLY A 602 22.47 22.75 44.41
N ASP A 603 22.98 22.00 43.43
CA ASP A 603 23.72 22.50 42.27
C ASP A 603 22.74 22.80 41.11
N TYR A 604 22.22 24.03 41.06
CA TYR A 604 21.28 24.48 40.02
C TYR A 604 21.99 24.96 38.75
N HIS A 605 21.34 24.76 37.59
CA HIS A 605 21.89 25.20 36.31
C HIS A 605 22.19 26.71 36.32
N PRO A 606 23.34 27.19 35.81
CA PRO A 606 23.74 28.61 35.84
C PRO A 606 22.75 29.64 35.26
N LEU A 607 21.72 29.17 34.53
CA LEU A 607 20.69 30.03 33.94
C LEU A 607 19.49 30.22 34.90
N TYR A 608 19.38 29.39 35.93
CA TYR A 608 18.25 29.30 36.86
C TYR A 608 18.78 29.03 38.28
N GLN A 609 19.68 29.89 38.77
CA GLN A 609 20.30 29.76 40.09
C GLN A 609 19.42 30.29 41.23
N ASP A 610 18.48 31.18 40.91
CA ASP A 610 17.63 31.84 41.90
C ASP A 610 16.24 32.23 41.34
N ARG A 611 15.37 32.67 42.23
CA ARG A 611 14.00 33.08 41.88
C ARG A 611 13.98 34.31 40.97
N ALA A 612 14.98 35.19 41.08
CA ALA A 612 15.08 36.40 40.26
C ALA A 612 15.23 36.04 38.78
N SER A 613 16.04 35.02 38.49
CA SER A 613 16.27 34.50 37.14
C SER A 613 15.06 33.79 36.51
N ALA A 614 14.08 33.31 37.28
CA ALA A 614 12.80 32.80 36.75
C ALA A 614 11.69 33.88 36.69
N SER A 615 11.69 34.86 37.60
CA SER A 615 10.65 35.90 37.67
C SER A 615 10.60 36.82 36.45
N GLN A 616 11.72 36.97 35.73
CA GLN A 616 11.83 37.81 34.54
C GLN A 616 10.93 37.37 33.38
N PHE A 617 10.49 36.10 33.34
CA PHE A 617 9.63 35.58 32.27
C PHE A 617 8.15 35.95 32.43
N PHE A 618 7.76 36.48 33.59
CA PHE A 618 6.35 36.77 33.94
C PHE A 618 6.09 38.26 34.20
N LYS A 619 7.13 39.11 34.06
CA LYS A 619 7.02 40.57 34.05
C LYS A 619 6.79 41.03 32.60
N GLY A 620 5.53 41.03 32.19
CA GLY A 620 5.02 41.77 31.04
C GLY A 620 4.36 43.05 31.52
#